data_AF-A0A6M4IMB7-F1
#
_entry.id   AF-A0A6M4IMB7-F1
#
_cell.length_a   1.000
_cell.length_b   1.000
_cell.length_c   1.000
_cell.angle_alpha   90.00
_cell.angle_beta   90.00
_cell.angle_gamma   90.00
#
_symmetry.space_group_name_H-M   'P 1'
#
loop_
_entity.id
_entity.type
_entity.pdbx_description
1 polymer ?
#
loop_
_entity_poly.entity_id
_entity_poly.type
_entity_poly.pdbx_seq_one_letter_code
_entity_poly.pdbx_strand_id
1 'polypeptide(L)'
;MSYDIGAIGKVEVVVDGRWTLEDLATFSSHLSETYGFVLSLSLDSEVKQFGAAYSRYPFAGGWSYYDFFRDLNLIIGPERQISVRKIQYASLGVIELTGATEPLRQALTIAFQLGVTGVAVQRLSAIVRSISGTIRQVRIDWAAGTDAATNAERNKVQLLRDASATLGAELGFSEEQRQTLSRLTNDSPLLAVKLLLAVARRALKAQRMHSTGKVVKVDVVDRTTPVETEPPV
;
A
#
# COMPACT_ATOMS: atom_id res chain seq x y z
N MET A 1 -14.77 19.92 1.89
CA MET A 1 -15.14 19.55 0.51
C MET A 1 -14.95 18.04 0.43
N SER A 2 -16.03 17.27 0.38
CA SER A 2 -15.95 15.79 0.38
C SER A 2 -15.49 15.35 -1.01
N TYR A 3 -14.24 14.90 -1.14
CA TYR A 3 -13.77 14.26 -2.36
C TYR A 3 -14.37 12.85 -2.45
N ASP A 4 -14.91 12.48 -3.59
CA ASP A 4 -15.31 11.10 -3.85
C ASP A 4 -14.04 10.25 -4.00
N ILE A 5 -13.74 9.45 -2.98
CA ILE A 5 -12.57 8.58 -2.88
C ILE A 5 -12.53 7.56 -4.04
N GLY A 6 -13.69 7.24 -4.63
CA GLY A 6 -13.82 6.32 -5.77
C GLY A 6 -13.74 6.99 -7.14
N ALA A 7 -13.64 8.32 -7.22
CA ALA A 7 -13.67 9.03 -8.50
C ALA A 7 -12.50 8.64 -9.41
N ILE A 8 -12.83 8.07 -10.56
CA ILE A 8 -11.86 7.71 -11.59
C ILE A 8 -11.40 8.97 -12.32
N GLY A 9 -10.10 9.19 -12.35
CA GLY A 9 -9.48 10.33 -13.01
C GLY A 9 -8.12 9.99 -13.59
N LYS A 10 -7.37 11.03 -13.94
CA LYS A 10 -6.06 10.93 -14.60
C LYS A 10 -4.95 11.44 -13.70
N VAL A 11 -3.82 10.74 -13.73
CA VAL A 11 -2.60 11.14 -13.05
C VAL A 11 -1.43 11.00 -14.01
N GLU A 12 -0.58 12.02 -14.07
CA GLU A 12 0.63 12.03 -14.90
C GLU A 12 1.86 11.81 -14.02
N VAL A 13 2.70 10.87 -14.46
CA VAL A 13 3.99 10.61 -13.82
C VAL A 13 5.07 11.04 -14.78
N VAL A 14 5.87 12.01 -14.36
CA VAL A 14 7.00 12.53 -15.12
C VAL A 14 8.20 11.61 -14.92
N VAL A 15 8.72 11.11 -16.03
CA VAL A 15 9.81 10.13 -16.06
C VAL A 15 11.01 10.68 -16.80
N ASP A 16 12.22 10.29 -16.38
CA ASP A 16 13.39 10.47 -17.24
C ASP A 16 13.33 9.45 -18.38
N GLY A 17 13.74 9.83 -19.58
CA GLY A 17 13.65 8.94 -20.76
C GLY A 17 14.54 7.70 -20.74
N ARG A 18 15.15 7.33 -19.60
CA ARG A 18 16.19 6.29 -19.48
C ARG A 18 15.65 4.97 -18.90
N TRP A 19 14.34 4.77 -18.97
CA TRP A 19 13.71 3.55 -18.46
C TRP A 19 14.04 2.35 -19.33
N THR A 20 14.51 1.30 -18.67
CA THR A 20 14.57 -0.05 -19.23
C THR A 20 13.23 -0.74 -19.07
N LEU A 21 13.06 -1.89 -19.74
CA LEU A 21 11.88 -2.75 -19.52
C LEU A 21 11.77 -3.21 -18.06
N GLU A 22 12.89 -3.41 -17.38
CA GLU A 22 12.93 -3.76 -15.96
C GLU A 22 12.43 -2.62 -15.07
N ASP A 23 12.75 -1.37 -15.42
CA ASP A 23 12.24 -0.19 -14.72
C ASP A 23 10.72 -0.10 -14.86
N LEU A 24 10.19 -0.27 -16.08
CA LEU A 24 8.75 -0.25 -16.33
C LEU A 24 8.02 -1.38 -15.58
N ALA A 25 8.58 -2.59 -15.57
CA ALA A 25 8.04 -3.74 -14.83
C ALA A 25 8.06 -3.50 -13.31
N THR A 26 9.15 -2.94 -12.79
CA THR A 26 9.28 -2.62 -11.35
C THR A 26 8.31 -1.52 -10.94
N PHE A 27 8.21 -0.46 -11.73
CA PHE A 27 7.28 0.65 -11.51
C PHE A 27 5.84 0.16 -11.47
N SER A 28 5.40 -0.53 -12.52
CA SER A 28 4.02 -1.00 -12.65
C SER A 28 3.64 -1.97 -11.53
N SER A 29 4.52 -2.92 -11.20
CA SER A 29 4.29 -3.86 -10.11
C SER A 29 4.17 -3.15 -8.75
N HIS A 30 5.13 -2.32 -8.37
CA HIS A 30 5.10 -1.65 -7.06
C HIS A 30 3.97 -0.65 -6.93
N LEU A 31 3.65 0.05 -8.01
CA LEU A 31 2.52 0.96 -8.03
C LEU A 31 1.20 0.20 -7.86
N SER A 32 0.98 -0.87 -8.63
CA SER A 32 -0.25 -1.67 -8.55
C SER A 32 -0.45 -2.31 -7.18
N GLU A 33 0.61 -2.85 -6.57
CA GLU A 33 0.54 -3.41 -5.20
C GLU A 33 0.20 -2.33 -4.16
N THR A 34 0.88 -1.18 -4.22
CA THR A 34 0.68 -0.08 -3.27
C THR A 34 -0.70 0.54 -3.43
N TYR A 35 -1.14 0.74 -4.67
CA TYR A 35 -2.47 1.24 -5.00
C TYR A 35 -3.57 0.32 -4.48
N GLY A 36 -3.46 -0.99 -4.74
CA GLY A 36 -4.48 -1.93 -4.28
C GLY A 36 -4.63 -1.93 -2.77
N PHE A 37 -3.51 -1.79 -2.05
CA PHE A 37 -3.52 -1.64 -0.60
C PHE A 37 -4.18 -0.33 -0.17
N VAL A 38 -3.73 0.82 -0.69
CA VAL A 38 -4.28 2.15 -0.37
C VAL A 38 -5.79 2.19 -0.65
N LEU A 39 -6.23 1.74 -1.81
CA LEU A 39 -7.64 1.73 -2.20
C LEU A 39 -8.47 0.88 -1.22
N SER A 40 -7.99 -0.32 -0.85
CA SER A 40 -8.68 -1.18 0.11
C SER A 40 -8.86 -0.54 1.50
N LEU A 41 -7.95 0.35 1.91
CA LEU A 41 -8.06 1.10 3.17
C LEU A 41 -8.95 2.34 3.05
N SER A 42 -9.20 2.81 1.84
CA SER A 42 -9.94 4.04 1.57
C SER A 42 -11.43 3.78 1.31
N LEU A 43 -11.81 2.53 1.00
CA LEU A 43 -13.18 2.10 0.75
C LEU A 43 -13.79 1.44 1.99
N ASP A 44 -14.13 2.24 3.01
CA ASP A 44 -14.65 1.71 4.28
C ASP A 44 -15.97 0.92 4.12
N SER A 45 -16.81 1.32 3.17
CA SER A 45 -18.05 0.60 2.82
C SER A 45 -17.82 -0.81 2.29
N GLU A 46 -16.61 -1.12 1.82
CA GLU A 46 -16.23 -2.40 1.19
C GLU A 46 -15.34 -3.27 2.09
N VAL A 47 -15.18 -2.93 3.37
CA VAL A 47 -14.36 -3.69 4.33
C VAL A 47 -14.69 -5.18 4.35
N LYS A 48 -15.97 -5.56 4.17
CA LYS A 48 -16.38 -6.97 4.09
C LYS A 48 -15.80 -7.68 2.86
N GLN A 49 -15.74 -7.00 1.73
CA GLN A 49 -15.23 -7.54 0.47
C GLN A 49 -13.71 -7.76 0.56
N PHE A 50 -12.99 -6.82 1.16
CA PHE A 50 -11.53 -6.94 1.36
C PHE A 50 -11.13 -7.83 2.54
N GLY A 51 -11.93 -7.91 3.60
CA GLY A 51 -11.58 -8.59 4.86
C GLY A 51 -11.19 -10.06 4.70
N ALA A 52 -11.78 -10.76 3.71
CA ALA A 52 -11.42 -12.13 3.38
C ALA A 52 -9.95 -12.25 2.94
N ALA A 53 -9.46 -11.33 2.10
CA ALA A 53 -8.06 -11.35 1.64
C ALA A 53 -7.07 -11.08 2.79
N TYR A 54 -7.42 -10.17 3.71
CA TYR A 54 -6.58 -9.82 4.86
C TYR A 54 -6.48 -10.97 5.89
N SER A 55 -7.48 -11.85 5.95
CA SER A 55 -7.50 -12.98 6.89
C SER A 55 -6.99 -14.29 6.27
N ARG A 56 -6.88 -14.36 4.93
CA ARG A 56 -6.58 -15.60 4.20
C ARG A 56 -5.16 -16.11 4.39
N TYR A 57 -4.20 -15.21 4.62
CA TYR A 57 -2.78 -15.57 4.61
C TYR A 57 -2.16 -15.53 6.01
N PRO A 58 -1.24 -16.45 6.34
CA PRO A 58 -0.54 -16.44 7.63
C PRO A 58 0.56 -15.37 7.71
N PHE A 59 0.90 -14.71 6.59
CA PHE A 59 1.98 -13.71 6.47
C PHE A 59 3.30 -14.17 7.11
N ALA A 60 3.65 -15.43 6.87
CA ALA A 60 4.81 -16.11 7.43
C ALA A 60 6.03 -16.10 6.47
N GLY A 61 5.84 -15.73 5.21
CA GLY A 61 6.91 -15.73 4.19
C GLY A 61 6.58 -14.84 2.98
N GLY A 62 7.52 -14.71 2.05
CA GLY A 62 7.39 -13.81 0.89
C GLY A 62 6.16 -14.11 0.01
N TRP A 63 5.89 -15.39 -0.26
CA TRP A 63 4.76 -15.84 -1.08
C TRP A 63 3.40 -15.36 -0.56
N SER A 64 3.18 -15.40 0.76
CA SER A 64 1.91 -14.91 1.35
C SER A 64 1.66 -13.41 1.11
N TYR A 65 2.72 -12.60 1.01
CA TYR A 65 2.54 -11.18 0.68
C TYR A 65 2.25 -11.01 -0.81
N TYR A 66 2.96 -11.72 -1.68
CA TYR A 66 2.72 -11.66 -3.13
C TYR A 66 1.26 -12.00 -3.49
N ASP A 67 0.77 -13.14 -2.98
CA ASP A 67 -0.61 -13.56 -3.24
C ASP A 67 -1.63 -12.57 -2.67
N PHE A 68 -1.37 -12.01 -1.49
CA PHE A 68 -2.23 -10.98 -0.89
C PHE A 68 -2.40 -9.76 -1.80
N PHE A 69 -1.32 -9.16 -2.30
CA PHE A 69 -1.44 -7.98 -3.17
C PHE A 69 -2.06 -8.32 -4.52
N ARG A 70 -1.80 -9.53 -5.05
CA ARG A 70 -2.49 -10.01 -6.26
C ARG A 70 -4.00 -10.12 -6.03
N ASP A 71 -4.41 -10.71 -4.91
CA ASP A 71 -5.82 -10.87 -4.55
C ASP A 71 -6.52 -9.51 -4.37
N LEU A 72 -5.85 -8.51 -3.76
CA LEU A 72 -6.40 -7.14 -3.69
C LEU A 72 -6.73 -6.58 -5.07
N ASN A 73 -5.80 -6.72 -6.04
CA ASN A 73 -6.02 -6.23 -7.40
C ASN A 73 -7.16 -6.95 -8.12
N LEU A 74 -7.37 -8.24 -7.83
CA LEU A 74 -8.52 -9.00 -8.35
C LEU A 74 -9.84 -8.51 -7.75
N ILE A 75 -9.86 -8.22 -6.45
CA ILE A 75 -11.06 -7.77 -5.72
C ILE A 75 -11.54 -6.39 -6.19
N ILE A 76 -10.60 -5.48 -6.50
CA ILE A 76 -10.89 -4.12 -6.96
C ILE A 76 -11.71 -4.09 -8.26
N GLY A 77 -11.54 -5.12 -9.10
CA GLY A 77 -12.23 -5.24 -10.38
C GLY A 77 -11.67 -4.30 -11.46
N PRO A 78 -11.99 -4.55 -12.74
CA PRO A 78 -11.39 -3.85 -13.88
C PRO A 78 -11.71 -2.36 -13.94
N GLU A 79 -12.88 -1.93 -13.45
CA GLU A 79 -13.32 -0.53 -13.51
C GLU A 79 -12.50 0.42 -12.64
N ARG A 80 -11.93 -0.10 -11.54
CA ARG A 80 -11.13 0.67 -10.57
C ARG A 80 -9.66 0.30 -10.62
N GLN A 81 -9.25 -0.59 -11.52
CA GLN A 81 -7.84 -0.93 -11.70
C GLN A 81 -7.06 0.22 -12.34
N ILE A 82 -5.77 0.30 -12.03
CA ILE A 82 -4.89 1.23 -12.72
C ILE A 82 -4.74 0.78 -14.17
N SER A 83 -4.91 1.70 -15.11
CA SER A 83 -4.55 1.46 -16.50
C SER A 83 -3.60 2.53 -17.02
N VAL A 84 -2.71 2.13 -17.93
CA VAL A 84 -1.84 3.04 -18.66
C VAL A 84 -2.61 3.55 -19.87
N ARG A 85 -2.88 4.85 -19.90
CA ARG A 85 -3.56 5.49 -21.03
C ARG A 85 -2.58 5.93 -22.11
N LYS A 86 -1.42 6.43 -21.71
CA LYS A 86 -0.41 6.94 -22.63
C LYS A 86 0.98 6.83 -22.02
N ILE A 87 1.98 6.49 -22.85
CA ILE A 87 3.38 6.69 -22.52
C ILE A 87 4.00 7.56 -23.59
N GLN A 88 4.56 8.70 -23.18
CA GLN A 88 5.33 9.58 -24.04
C GLN A 88 6.79 9.55 -23.61
N TYR A 89 7.64 8.90 -24.41
CA TYR A 89 9.08 8.88 -24.18
C TYR A 89 9.73 10.14 -24.74
N ALA A 90 10.36 10.92 -23.86
CA ALA A 90 11.17 12.09 -24.18
C ALA A 90 12.23 12.28 -23.08
N SER A 91 13.15 13.24 -23.24
CA SER A 91 14.10 13.59 -22.18
C SER A 91 13.39 13.94 -20.86
N LEU A 92 12.19 14.50 -20.96
CA LEU A 92 11.18 14.58 -19.90
C LEU A 92 9.89 13.90 -20.40
N GLY A 93 9.80 12.60 -20.19
CA GLY A 93 8.66 11.78 -20.61
C GLY A 93 7.49 11.84 -19.62
N VAL A 94 6.33 11.33 -20.04
CA VAL A 94 5.12 11.26 -19.21
C VAL A 94 4.47 9.89 -19.36
N ILE A 95 4.09 9.29 -18.23
CA ILE A 95 3.16 8.15 -18.16
C ILE A 95 1.83 8.68 -17.65
N GLU A 96 0.79 8.63 -18.48
CA GLU A 96 -0.59 8.96 -18.10
C GLU A 96 -1.27 7.68 -17.59
N LEU A 97 -1.73 7.74 -16.34
CA LEU A 97 -2.43 6.66 -15.65
C LEU A 97 -3.88 7.06 -15.41
N THR A 98 -4.78 6.06 -15.38
CA THR A 98 -6.14 6.23 -14.86
C THR A 98 -6.39 5.31 -13.68
N GLY A 99 -7.27 5.72 -12.78
CA GLY A 99 -7.66 4.97 -11.58
C GLY A 99 -8.38 5.88 -10.58
N ALA A 100 -8.69 5.35 -9.39
CA ALA A 100 -9.25 6.17 -8.31
C ALA A 100 -8.22 7.23 -7.90
N THR A 101 -8.54 8.50 -8.17
CA THR A 101 -7.54 9.58 -8.28
C THR A 101 -6.78 9.79 -6.97
N GLU A 102 -7.51 9.88 -5.86
CA GLU A 102 -6.92 10.12 -4.54
C GLU A 102 -6.09 8.92 -4.06
N PRO A 103 -6.60 7.67 -4.08
CA PRO A 103 -5.79 6.48 -3.81
C PRO A 103 -4.56 6.33 -4.71
N LEU A 104 -4.68 6.65 -6.01
CA LEU A 104 -3.58 6.57 -6.97
C LEU A 104 -2.49 7.58 -6.64
N ARG A 105 -2.85 8.82 -6.33
CA ARG A 105 -1.90 9.85 -5.90
C ARG A 105 -1.17 9.44 -4.63
N GLN A 106 -1.90 9.00 -3.62
CA GLN A 106 -1.29 8.56 -2.36
C GLN A 106 -0.36 7.37 -2.58
N ALA A 107 -0.76 6.38 -3.41
CA ALA A 107 0.08 5.24 -3.73
C ALA A 107 1.39 5.63 -4.44
N LEU A 108 1.33 6.58 -5.38
CA LEU A 108 2.52 7.14 -6.03
C LEU A 108 3.44 7.85 -5.04
N THR A 109 2.88 8.63 -4.13
CA THR A 109 3.65 9.28 -3.06
C THR A 109 4.33 8.25 -2.17
N ILE A 110 3.60 7.22 -1.73
CA ILE A 110 4.14 6.16 -0.88
C ILE A 110 5.25 5.38 -1.58
N ALA A 111 5.01 4.97 -2.82
CA ALA A 111 5.92 4.10 -3.55
C ALA A 111 7.20 4.84 -3.97
N PHE A 112 7.12 6.10 -4.38
CA PHE A 112 8.24 6.77 -5.06
C PHE A 112 8.73 8.05 -4.39
N GLN A 113 7.92 8.76 -3.61
CA GLN A 113 8.30 10.07 -3.06
C GLN A 113 8.65 10.03 -1.57
N LEU A 114 8.03 9.12 -0.80
CA LEU A 114 8.36 8.99 0.61
C LEU A 114 9.80 8.52 0.79
N GLY A 115 10.57 9.30 1.54
CA GLY A 115 11.96 9.01 1.91
C GLY A 115 12.09 7.89 2.95
N VAL A 116 11.42 6.75 2.76
CA VAL A 116 11.49 5.62 3.68
C VAL A 116 12.92 5.10 3.74
N THR A 117 13.56 5.17 4.92
CA THR A 117 14.94 4.73 5.06
C THR A 117 15.03 3.24 5.35
N GLY A 118 16.06 2.57 4.79
CA GLY A 118 16.31 1.16 5.06
C GLY A 118 16.55 0.87 6.55
N VAL A 119 17.14 1.81 7.29
CA VAL A 119 17.40 1.69 8.73
C VAL A 119 16.09 1.61 9.53
N ALA A 120 15.12 2.48 9.25
CA ALA A 120 13.81 2.47 9.91
C ALA A 120 13.08 1.14 9.67
N VAL A 121 13.05 0.68 8.42
CA VAL A 121 12.43 -0.61 8.04
C VAL A 121 13.13 -1.79 8.73
N GLN A 122 14.46 -1.79 8.82
CA GLN A 122 15.21 -2.84 9.51
C GLN A 122 14.92 -2.86 11.01
N ARG A 123 14.89 -1.70 11.67
CA ARG A 123 14.57 -1.58 13.10
C ARG A 123 13.17 -2.12 13.40
N LEU A 124 12.17 -1.69 12.65
CA LEU A 124 10.79 -2.15 12.81
C LEU A 124 10.65 -3.64 12.48
N SER A 125 11.36 -4.14 11.47
CA SER A 125 11.42 -5.57 11.16
C SER A 125 12.05 -6.41 12.27
N ALA A 126 13.04 -5.87 13.00
CA ALA A 126 13.63 -6.54 14.16
C ALA A 126 12.63 -6.64 15.32
N ILE A 127 11.90 -5.56 15.59
CA ILE A 127 10.82 -5.53 16.59
C ILE A 127 9.73 -6.56 16.26
N VAL A 128 9.25 -6.59 15.01
CA VAL A 128 8.24 -7.58 14.61
C VAL A 128 8.76 -9.00 14.72
N ARG A 129 10.02 -9.28 14.37
CA ARG A 129 10.60 -10.62 14.50
C ARG A 129 10.72 -11.07 15.96
N SER A 130 11.19 -10.20 16.85
CA SER A 130 11.31 -10.53 18.28
C SER A 130 9.95 -10.83 18.90
N ILE A 131 8.92 -10.10 18.49
CA ILE A 131 7.56 -10.28 18.99
C ILE A 131 6.86 -11.48 18.33
N SER A 132 6.98 -11.67 17.01
CA SER A 132 6.38 -12.79 16.27
C SER A 132 6.87 -14.15 16.75
N GLY A 133 8.14 -14.25 17.12
CA GLY A 133 8.70 -15.49 17.70
C GLY A 133 8.04 -15.87 19.01
N THR A 134 7.67 -14.89 19.84
CA THR A 134 6.95 -15.15 21.10
C THR A 134 5.46 -15.42 20.86
N ILE A 135 4.80 -14.68 19.97
CA ILE A 135 3.36 -14.84 19.70
C ILE A 135 3.05 -16.22 19.10
N ARG A 136 3.99 -16.83 18.35
CA ARG A 136 3.79 -18.20 17.85
C ARG A 136 3.72 -19.25 18.97
N GLN A 137 4.25 -18.93 20.16
CA GLN A 137 4.21 -19.80 21.34
C GLN A 137 3.01 -19.52 22.25
N VAL A 138 2.40 -18.34 22.15
CA VAL A 138 1.24 -17.93 22.95
C VAL A 138 0.07 -17.67 22.01
N ARG A 139 -0.93 -18.56 22.00
CA ARG A 139 -2.25 -18.28 21.42
C ARG A 139 -2.91 -17.15 22.24
N ILE A 140 -2.44 -15.93 22.06
CA ILE A 140 -3.13 -14.74 22.54
C ILE A 140 -4.31 -14.59 21.60
N ASP A 141 -5.50 -14.92 22.07
CA ASP A 141 -6.72 -14.59 21.38
C ASP A 141 -6.87 -13.05 21.45
N TRP A 142 -6.35 -12.37 20.42
CA TRP A 142 -6.29 -10.90 20.31
C TRP A 142 -7.65 -10.21 20.48
N ALA A 143 -8.74 -10.95 20.28
CA ALA A 143 -10.12 -10.49 20.37
C ALA A 143 -10.77 -10.70 21.76
N ALA A 144 -10.19 -11.55 22.61
CA ALA A 144 -10.72 -11.81 23.93
C ALA A 144 -9.76 -11.20 24.94
N GLY A 145 -10.14 -10.06 25.52
CA GLY A 145 -9.52 -9.48 26.71
C GLY A 145 -9.68 -10.40 27.92
N THR A 146 -9.12 -11.60 27.82
CA THR A 146 -9.06 -12.57 28.90
C THR A 146 -8.03 -12.07 29.89
N ASP A 147 -8.46 -11.94 31.15
CA ASP A 147 -7.64 -11.50 32.29
C ASP A 147 -6.41 -12.39 32.56
N ALA A 148 -6.22 -13.46 31.77
CA ALA A 148 -5.10 -14.39 31.83
C ALA A 148 -3.81 -13.88 31.14
N ALA A 149 -3.86 -12.79 30.36
CA ALA A 149 -2.65 -12.26 29.72
C ALA A 149 -1.71 -11.63 30.77
N THR A 150 -0.45 -12.02 30.73
CA THR A 150 0.62 -11.47 31.58
C THR A 150 0.89 -10.00 31.22
N ASN A 151 1.45 -9.23 32.17
CA ASN A 151 1.91 -7.85 31.89
C ASN A 151 2.90 -7.78 30.72
N ALA A 152 3.76 -8.79 30.57
CA ALA A 152 4.72 -8.87 29.47
C ALA A 152 4.03 -9.02 28.10
N GLU A 153 2.94 -9.78 28.03
CA GLU A 153 2.15 -9.95 26.80
C GLU A 153 1.40 -8.67 26.44
N ARG A 154 0.75 -8.03 27.43
CA ARG A 154 0.10 -6.72 27.24
C ARG A 154 1.09 -5.67 26.71
N ASN A 155 2.30 -5.59 27.27
CA ASN A 155 3.33 -4.66 26.81
C ASN A 155 3.76 -4.94 25.36
N LYS A 156 3.83 -6.21 24.94
CA LYS A 156 4.16 -6.57 23.55
C LYS A 156 3.04 -6.17 22.58
N VAL A 157 1.77 -6.39 22.98
CA VAL A 157 0.61 -5.94 22.20
C VAL A 157 0.65 -4.42 22.02
N GLN A 158 0.89 -3.67 23.09
CA GLN A 158 0.97 -2.22 23.03
C GLN A 158 2.11 -1.76 22.12
N LEU A 159 3.30 -2.35 22.24
CA LEU A 159 4.43 -2.06 21.37
C LEU A 159 4.10 -2.28 19.88
N LEU A 160 3.33 -3.32 19.54
CA LEU A 160 2.87 -3.53 18.16
C LEU A 160 1.84 -2.48 17.71
N ARG A 161 0.91 -2.08 18.58
CA ARG A 161 -0.05 -1.02 18.27
C ARG A 161 0.66 0.30 18.00
N ASP A 162 1.60 0.67 18.87
CA ASP A 162 2.40 1.90 18.73
C ASP A 162 3.26 1.85 17.46
N ALA A 163 3.88 0.70 17.16
CA ALA A 163 4.63 0.51 15.92
C ALA A 163 3.74 0.61 14.68
N SER A 164 2.51 0.06 14.72
CA SER A 164 1.55 0.15 13.61
C SER A 164 1.10 1.58 13.38
N ALA A 165 0.79 2.31 14.45
CA ALA A 165 0.38 3.70 14.38
C ALA A 165 1.51 4.58 13.83
N THR A 166 2.73 4.42 14.37
CA THR A 166 3.92 5.15 13.94
C THR A 166 4.23 4.87 12.48
N LEU A 167 4.34 3.60 12.10
CA LEU A 167 4.67 3.23 10.71
C LEU A 167 3.57 3.64 9.74
N GLY A 168 2.30 3.50 10.12
CA GLY A 168 1.18 3.97 9.30
C GLY A 168 1.25 5.48 9.06
N ALA A 169 1.56 6.27 10.10
CA ALA A 169 1.75 7.71 9.99
C ALA A 169 2.97 8.09 9.12
N GLU A 170 4.11 7.43 9.33
CA GLU A 170 5.33 7.65 8.53
C GLU A 170 5.13 7.31 7.06
N LEU A 171 4.31 6.31 6.76
CA LEU A 171 3.90 5.95 5.40
C LEU A 171 2.77 6.85 4.85
N GLY A 172 2.34 7.89 5.57
CA GLY A 172 1.35 8.84 5.09
C GLY A 172 -0.09 8.28 5.05
N PHE A 173 -0.40 7.23 5.80
CA PHE A 173 -1.79 6.78 5.98
C PHE A 173 -2.51 7.66 7.00
N SER A 174 -3.74 8.08 6.65
CA SER A 174 -4.60 8.86 7.54
C SER A 174 -5.03 8.05 8.76
N GLU A 175 -5.54 8.73 9.78
CA GLU A 175 -6.10 8.05 10.96
C GLU A 175 -7.26 7.11 10.57
N GLU A 176 -8.14 7.54 9.67
CA GLU A 176 -9.24 6.73 9.15
C GLU A 176 -8.71 5.46 8.45
N GLN A 177 -7.71 5.58 7.59
CA GLN A 177 -7.11 4.42 6.91
C GLN A 177 -6.42 3.46 7.90
N ARG A 178 -5.81 3.98 8.97
CA ARG A 178 -5.25 3.15 10.04
C ARG A 178 -6.33 2.41 10.82
N GLN A 179 -7.49 3.03 11.04
CA GLN A 179 -8.64 2.37 11.67
C GLN A 179 -9.24 1.30 10.74
N THR A 180 -9.38 1.60 9.45
CA THR A 180 -9.80 0.62 8.44
C THR A 180 -8.85 -0.57 8.39
N LEU A 181 -7.53 -0.34 8.45
CA LEU A 181 -6.54 -1.41 8.53
C LEU A 181 -6.75 -2.27 9.79
N SER A 182 -6.97 -1.65 10.96
CA SER A 182 -7.26 -2.39 12.20
C SER A 182 -8.46 -3.32 12.00
N ARG A 183 -9.57 -2.79 11.48
CA ARG A 183 -10.80 -3.57 11.18
C ARG A 183 -10.52 -4.71 10.20
N LEU A 184 -9.84 -4.44 9.09
CA LEU A 184 -9.52 -5.45 8.07
C LEU A 184 -8.62 -6.57 8.60
N THR A 185 -7.78 -6.27 9.59
CA THR A 185 -6.92 -7.24 10.28
C THR A 185 -7.57 -7.89 11.49
N ASN A 186 -8.87 -7.70 11.73
CA ASN A 186 -9.59 -8.15 12.91
C ASN A 186 -8.89 -7.72 14.22
N ASP A 187 -8.48 -6.46 14.27
CA ASP A 187 -7.75 -5.82 15.37
C ASP A 187 -6.44 -6.51 15.78
N SER A 188 -5.84 -7.29 14.87
CA SER A 188 -4.52 -7.90 15.07
C SER A 188 -3.40 -6.89 14.76
N PRO A 189 -2.76 -6.30 15.78
CA PRO A 189 -1.70 -5.32 15.55
C PRO A 189 -0.47 -5.97 14.89
N LEU A 190 -0.28 -7.29 15.08
CA LEU A 190 0.80 -8.01 14.41
C LEU A 190 0.60 -8.03 12.88
N LEU A 191 -0.61 -8.32 12.42
CA LEU A 191 -0.92 -8.35 10.99
C LEU A 191 -0.82 -6.96 10.38
N ALA A 192 -1.37 -5.94 11.07
CA ALA A 192 -1.27 -4.55 10.63
C ALA A 192 0.18 -4.11 10.43
N VAL A 193 1.07 -4.31 11.41
CA VAL A 193 2.50 -3.95 11.26
C VAL A 193 3.18 -4.77 10.15
N LYS A 194 2.87 -6.07 10.01
CA LYS A 194 3.45 -6.90 8.94
C LYS A 194 3.10 -6.37 7.55
N LEU A 195 1.84 -5.99 7.33
CA LEU A 195 1.37 -5.43 6.07
C LEU A 195 1.99 -4.06 5.79
N LEU A 196 2.03 -3.17 6.79
CA LEU A 196 2.69 -1.87 6.67
C LEU A 196 4.19 -2.02 6.37
N LEU A 197 4.88 -2.99 7.01
CA LEU A 197 6.26 -3.32 6.67
C LEU A 197 6.42 -3.85 5.24
N ALA A 198 5.44 -4.62 4.75
CA ALA A 198 5.45 -5.12 3.38
C ALA A 198 5.32 -3.98 2.36
N VAL A 199 4.54 -2.95 2.66
CA VAL A 199 4.45 -1.71 1.87
C VAL A 199 5.77 -0.92 1.97
N ALA A 200 6.29 -0.70 3.17
CA ALA A 200 7.54 0.04 3.39
C ALA A 200 8.75 -0.57 2.65
N ARG A 201 8.86 -1.91 2.60
CA ARG A 201 9.92 -2.60 1.84
C ARG A 201 9.79 -2.40 0.34
N ARG A 202 8.57 -2.34 -0.19
CA ARG A 202 8.30 -2.06 -1.61
C ARG A 202 8.64 -0.62 -1.95
N ALA A 203 8.21 0.32 -1.12
CA ALA A 203 8.60 1.73 -1.23
C ALA A 203 10.12 1.89 -1.22
N LEU A 204 10.84 1.21 -0.31
CA LEU A 204 12.31 1.23 -0.29
C LEU A 204 12.95 0.69 -1.58
N LYS A 205 12.36 -0.35 -2.19
CA LYS A 205 12.85 -0.90 -3.46
C LYS A 205 12.58 0.08 -4.62
N ALA A 206 11.39 0.67 -4.65
CA ALA A 206 10.96 1.67 -5.63
C ALA A 206 11.71 3.02 -5.48
N GLN A 207 12.18 3.36 -4.28
CA GLN A 207 12.94 4.59 -4.02
C GLN A 207 14.20 4.70 -4.88
N ARG A 208 14.80 3.57 -5.28
CA ARG A 208 15.94 3.59 -6.22
C ARG A 208 15.60 4.28 -7.54
N MET A 209 14.36 4.15 -8.02
CA MET A 209 13.89 4.82 -9.23
C MET A 209 13.80 6.33 -9.03
N HIS A 210 13.36 6.79 -7.86
CA HIS A 210 13.33 8.21 -7.54
C HIS A 210 14.74 8.78 -7.31
N SER A 211 15.58 8.10 -6.52
CA SER A 211 16.95 8.57 -6.19
C SER A 211 17.88 8.63 -7.40
N THR A 212 17.58 7.88 -8.47
CA THR A 212 18.34 7.91 -9.73
C THR A 212 17.76 8.89 -10.76
N GLY A 213 16.67 9.57 -10.42
CA GLY A 213 15.98 10.52 -11.30
C GLY A 213 15.04 9.88 -12.31
N LYS A 214 14.82 8.55 -12.27
CA LYS A 214 13.94 7.85 -13.20
C LYS A 214 12.48 8.23 -13.03
N VAL A 215 12.01 8.34 -11.79
CA VAL A 215 10.74 8.98 -11.46
C VAL A 215 11.05 10.38 -10.95
N VAL A 216 10.68 11.41 -11.70
CA VAL A 216 11.08 12.81 -11.41
C VAL A 216 10.01 13.51 -10.60
N LYS A 217 8.75 13.38 -11.01
CA LYS A 217 7.63 14.09 -10.40
C LYS A 217 6.33 13.34 -10.62
N VAL A 218 5.40 13.49 -9.68
CA VAL A 218 4.02 13.02 -9.81
C VAL A 218 3.15 14.26 -9.86
N ASP A 219 2.44 14.44 -10.97
CA ASP A 219 1.53 15.55 -11.18
C ASP A 219 0.11 15.02 -11.39
N VAL A 220 -0.84 15.55 -10.63
CA VAL A 220 -2.25 15.26 -10.86
C VAL A 220 -2.75 16.22 -11.93
N VAL A 221 -3.10 15.67 -13.09
CA VAL A 221 -3.79 16.41 -14.14
C VAL A 221 -5.26 16.03 -14.02
N ASP A 222 -5.96 16.71 -13.13
CA ASP A 222 -7.40 16.54 -12.98
C ASP A 222 -8.10 17.15 -14.20
N ARG A 223 -8.25 16.34 -15.23
CA ARG A 223 -9.15 16.61 -16.35
C ARG A 223 -10.36 15.73 -16.12
N THR A 224 -11.35 16.24 -15.40
CA THR A 224 -12.75 15.83 -15.53
C THR A 224 -13.20 16.13 -16.96
N THR A 225 -12.73 15.35 -17.92
CA THR A 225 -13.26 15.31 -19.27
C THR A 225 -13.72 13.86 -19.46
N PRO A 226 -14.98 13.64 -19.88
CA PRO A 226 -15.48 12.31 -20.17
C PRO A 226 -14.47 11.58 -21.06
N VAL A 227 -14.31 10.27 -20.83
CA VAL A 227 -13.62 9.40 -21.76
C VAL A 227 -14.43 9.42 -23.05
N GLU A 228 -14.08 10.30 -23.99
CA GLU A 228 -14.53 10.17 -25.37
C GLU A 228 -13.98 8.83 -25.87
N THR A 229 -14.89 7.90 -26.06
CA THR A 229 -14.65 6.68 -26.81
C THR A 229 -14.28 7.09 -28.22
N GLU A 230 -13.00 7.04 -28.58
CA GLU A 230 -12.61 7.08 -29.98
C GLU A 230 -13.26 5.87 -30.68
N PRO A 231 -13.92 6.08 -31.84
CA PRO A 231 -14.51 4.98 -32.58
C PRO A 231 -13.41 4.04 -33.08
N PRO A 232 -13.69 2.73 -33.17
CA PRO A 232 -12.72 1.76 -33.66
C PRO A 232 -12.35 2.06 -35.12
N VAL A 233 -11.05 2.02 -35.40
CA VAL A 233 -10.47 2.05 -36.76
C VAL A 233 -10.67 0.69 -37.43
#